data_AF-A0A6G3MIF9-F1
#
_entry.id   AF-A0A6G3MIF9-F1
#
_cell.length_a   1.000
_cell.length_b   1.000
_cell.length_c   1.000
_cell.angle_alpha   90.00
_cell.angle_beta   90.00
_cell.angle_gamma   90.00
#
_symmetry.space_group_name_H-M   'P 1'
#
loop_
_entity.id
_entity.type
_entity.pdbx_description
1 polymer ?
#
loop_
_entity_poly.entity_id
_entity_poly.type
_entity_poly.pdbx_seq_one_letter_code
_entity_poly.pdbx_strand_id
1 'polypeptide(L)'
;MAILSDVKIFRFKLKILNFLDHPKNGYQVSYHAVMFAFTFIVFILSLLDIESKFSRGKIFFITYIILVKLKLTKKKEMVLLTLYSIEFCLRVWVCTIYGKYFWRHPSKYLFTPYMIIDIIILVTAVPLIIILFLSFGTNYKWYVLALKFTQFLRIFRFERYYGSVSSILKVLKIYRLELFTGYCCAILLMILTSFAVYLIEKNSPLSEIHTFADSMYFTTISFM
;
A
#
# COMPACT_ATOMS: atom_id res chain seq x y z
N MET A 1 -25.67 -35.97 -16.03
CA MET A 1 -24.39 -35.36 -16.47
C MET A 1 -24.14 -33.99 -15.85
N ALA A 2 -25.14 -33.09 -15.79
CA ALA A 2 -25.03 -31.74 -15.21
C ALA A 2 -24.56 -31.70 -13.73
N ILE A 3 -25.06 -32.61 -12.89
CA ILE A 3 -24.70 -32.65 -11.45
C ILE A 3 -23.22 -33.00 -11.24
N LEU A 4 -22.64 -33.85 -12.10
CA LEU A 4 -21.23 -34.24 -12.02
C LEU A 4 -20.28 -33.13 -12.51
N SER A 5 -20.71 -32.31 -13.48
CA SER A 5 -19.95 -31.11 -13.87
C SER A 5 -19.93 -30.06 -12.77
N ASP A 6 -21.06 -29.86 -12.08
CA ASP A 6 -21.16 -28.89 -10.98
C ASP A 6 -20.26 -29.26 -9.80
N VAL A 7 -20.17 -30.55 -9.45
CA VAL A 7 -19.26 -31.03 -8.39
C VAL A 7 -17.79 -30.85 -8.77
N LYS A 8 -17.41 -31.10 -10.02
CA LYS A 8 -16.03 -30.88 -10.50
C LYS A 8 -15.66 -29.39 -10.45
N ILE A 9 -16.56 -28.52 -10.91
CA ILE A 9 -16.37 -27.07 -10.88
C ILE A 9 -16.24 -26.57 -9.43
N PHE A 10 -17.10 -27.05 -8.52
CA PHE A 10 -17.04 -26.69 -7.11
C PHE A 10 -15.71 -27.09 -6.46
N ARG A 11 -15.23 -28.32 -6.68
CA ARG A 11 -13.93 -28.79 -6.18
C ARG A 11 -12.77 -27.97 -6.74
N PHE A 12 -12.83 -27.62 -8.03
CA PHE A 12 -11.82 -26.79 -8.66
C PHE A 12 -11.79 -25.38 -8.06
N LYS A 13 -12.96 -24.75 -7.91
CA LYS A 13 -13.08 -23.44 -7.27
C LYS A 13 -12.55 -23.46 -5.82
N LEU A 14 -12.82 -24.52 -5.04
CA LEU A 14 -12.31 -24.67 -3.68
C LEU A 14 -10.78 -24.77 -3.63
N LYS A 15 -10.18 -25.45 -4.61
CA LYS A 15 -8.72 -25.55 -4.72
C LYS A 15 -8.09 -24.17 -4.97
N ILE A 16 -8.70 -23.36 -5.83
CA ILE A 16 -8.26 -21.98 -6.11
C ILE A 16 -8.46 -21.09 -4.87
N LEU A 17 -9.60 -21.21 -4.19
CA LEU A 17 -9.88 -20.45 -2.96
C LEU A 17 -8.80 -20.70 -1.90
N ASN A 18 -8.54 -21.97 -1.61
CA ASN A 18 -7.53 -22.36 -0.62
C ASN A 18 -6.13 -21.91 -1.05
N PHE A 19 -5.82 -21.91 -2.35
CA PHE A 19 -4.55 -21.41 -2.86
C PHE A 19 -4.38 -19.89 -2.67
N LEU A 20 -5.44 -19.10 -2.91
CA LEU A 20 -5.38 -17.64 -2.90
C LEU A 20 -5.56 -17.01 -1.51
N ASP A 21 -6.52 -17.50 -0.71
CA ASP A 21 -6.92 -16.86 0.55
C ASP A 21 -6.23 -17.46 1.78
N HIS A 22 -5.92 -18.76 1.76
CA HIS A 22 -5.40 -19.49 2.91
C HIS A 22 -4.23 -20.40 2.52
N PRO A 23 -3.05 -19.84 2.19
CA PRO A 23 -1.89 -20.65 1.82
C PRO A 23 -1.44 -21.49 3.03
N LYS A 24 -1.72 -22.80 3.00
CA LYS A 24 -1.30 -23.75 4.04
C LYS A 24 -0.04 -24.51 3.66
N ASN A 25 0.17 -24.70 2.35
CA ASN A 25 1.31 -25.45 1.84
C ASN A 25 2.49 -24.52 1.52
N GLY A 26 3.72 -24.99 1.71
CA GLY A 26 4.94 -24.20 1.44
C GLY A 26 5.01 -23.62 0.03
N TYR A 27 4.56 -24.37 -0.99
CA TYR A 27 4.49 -23.88 -2.38
C TYR A 27 3.53 -22.69 -2.56
N GLN A 28 2.42 -22.65 -1.83
CA GLN A 28 1.44 -21.56 -1.90
C GLN A 28 2.00 -20.29 -1.24
N VAL A 29 2.68 -20.46 -0.10
CA VAL A 29 3.39 -19.37 0.57
C VAL A 29 4.50 -18.83 -0.34
N SER A 30 5.26 -19.71 -1.00
CA SER A 30 6.31 -19.32 -1.94
C SER A 30 5.76 -18.48 -3.11
N TYR A 31 4.58 -18.82 -3.66
CA TYR A 31 3.95 -18.01 -4.71
C TYR A 31 3.67 -16.59 -4.23
N HIS A 32 3.02 -16.43 -3.07
CA HIS A 32 2.70 -15.12 -2.50
C HIS A 32 3.96 -14.33 -2.13
N ALA A 33 5.00 -15.00 -1.62
CA ALA A 33 6.31 -14.39 -1.34
C ALA A 33 7.00 -13.88 -2.61
N VAL A 34 6.99 -14.67 -3.70
CA VAL A 34 7.56 -14.26 -4.99
C VAL A 34 6.79 -13.08 -5.58
N MET A 35 5.46 -13.11 -5.54
CA MET A 35 4.62 -11.99 -6.00
C MET A 35 4.88 -10.72 -5.20
N PHE A 36 5.06 -10.84 -3.88
CA PHE A 36 5.43 -9.73 -3.02
C PHE A 36 6.81 -9.17 -3.35
N ALA A 37 7.83 -10.03 -3.41
CA ALA A 37 9.20 -9.65 -3.75
C ALA A 37 9.26 -8.98 -5.12
N PHE A 38 8.56 -9.51 -6.12
CA PHE A 38 8.49 -8.92 -7.45
C PHE A 38 7.87 -7.51 -7.43
N THR A 39 6.82 -7.32 -6.65
CA THR A 39 6.15 -6.01 -6.50
C THR A 39 7.03 -5.01 -5.76
N PHE A 40 7.71 -5.46 -4.71
CA PHE A 40 8.66 -4.66 -3.95
C PHE A 40 9.85 -4.23 -4.80
N ILE A 41 10.42 -5.13 -5.60
CA ILE A 41 11.51 -4.81 -6.53
C ILE A 41 11.06 -3.76 -7.56
N VAL A 42 9.85 -3.89 -8.13
CA VAL A 42 9.33 -2.89 -9.07
C VAL A 42 9.13 -1.53 -8.39
N PHE A 43 8.65 -1.50 -7.14
CA PHE A 43 8.51 -0.27 -6.36
C PHE A 43 9.87 0.40 -6.10
N ILE A 44 10.89 -0.34 -5.63
CA ILE A 44 12.22 0.21 -5.39
C ILE A 44 12.84 0.76 -6.69
N LEU A 45 12.72 0.03 -7.79
CA LEU A 45 13.18 0.51 -9.10
C LEU A 45 12.46 1.79 -9.54
N SER A 46 11.18 1.94 -9.21
CA SER A 46 10.36 3.13 -9.47
C SER A 46 10.78 4.33 -8.60
N LEU A 47 11.22 4.11 -7.35
CA LEU A 47 11.76 5.14 -6.47
C LEU A 47 13.12 5.65 -6.97
N LEU A 48 14.03 4.75 -7.33
CA LEU A 48 15.35 5.12 -7.86
C LEU A 48 15.26 5.94 -9.16
N ASP A 49 14.19 5.76 -9.94
CA ASP A 49 13.92 6.57 -11.13
C ASP A 49 13.60 8.04 -10.80
N ILE A 50 13.01 8.33 -9.62
CA ILE A 50 12.72 9.71 -9.16
C ILE A 50 14.02 10.48 -8.95
N GLU A 51 14.94 9.87 -8.20
CA GLU A 51 16.19 10.50 -7.81
C GLU A 51 17.06 10.84 -9.03
N SER A 52 17.13 9.92 -9.99
CA SER A 52 17.91 10.11 -11.22
C SER A 52 17.40 11.27 -12.10
N LYS A 53 16.12 11.64 -11.99
CA LYS A 53 15.51 12.78 -12.70
C LYS A 53 15.87 14.14 -12.07
N PHE A 54 16.24 14.17 -10.80
CA PHE A 54 16.57 15.40 -10.08
C PHE A 54 17.98 15.91 -10.43
N SER A 55 18.92 15.00 -10.71
CA SER A 55 20.30 15.33 -11.07
C SER A 55 20.45 15.68 -12.57
N ARG A 56 20.13 16.93 -12.91
CA ARG A 56 20.02 17.48 -14.29
C ARG A 56 21.33 17.59 -15.12
N GLY A 57 22.44 16.95 -14.71
CA GLY A 57 23.78 17.28 -15.22
C GLY A 57 24.38 16.46 -16.38
N LYS A 58 23.82 15.32 -16.82
CA LYS A 58 24.41 14.50 -17.92
C LYS A 58 23.36 14.09 -18.97
N ILE A 59 22.94 15.06 -19.78
CA ILE A 59 21.72 14.99 -20.61
C ILE A 59 21.64 13.81 -21.61
N PHE A 60 22.72 13.32 -22.22
CA PHE A 60 22.58 12.31 -23.30
C PHE A 60 22.58 10.85 -22.80
N PHE A 61 23.54 10.49 -21.93
CA PHE A 61 23.63 9.14 -21.35
C PHE A 61 22.53 8.86 -20.32
N ILE A 62 22.14 9.88 -19.54
CA ILE A 62 21.02 9.78 -18.61
C ILE A 62 19.70 9.66 -19.39
N THR A 63 19.48 10.41 -20.47
CA THR A 63 18.24 10.28 -21.25
C THR A 63 18.10 8.89 -21.87
N TYR A 64 19.19 8.29 -22.38
CA TYR A 64 19.17 6.90 -22.86
C TYR A 64 18.87 5.89 -21.74
N ILE A 65 19.54 6.00 -20.60
CA ILE A 65 19.28 5.12 -19.43
C ILE A 65 17.85 5.29 -18.91
N ILE A 66 17.37 6.53 -18.83
CA ILE A 66 15.99 6.85 -18.43
C ILE A 66 15.00 6.26 -19.43
N LEU A 67 15.21 6.40 -20.74
CA LEU A 67 14.31 5.83 -21.76
C LEU A 67 14.28 4.30 -21.73
N VAL A 68 15.44 3.65 -21.58
CA VAL A 68 15.55 2.19 -21.45
C VAL A 68 14.91 1.72 -20.14
N LYS A 69 15.17 2.39 -19.00
CA LYS A 69 14.54 2.10 -17.70
C LYS A 69 13.03 2.35 -17.74
N LEU A 70 12.55 3.46 -18.31
CA LEU A 70 11.12 3.73 -18.47
C LEU A 70 10.43 2.64 -19.30
N LYS A 71 11.05 2.21 -20.40
CA LYS A 71 10.49 1.16 -21.26
C LYS A 71 10.44 -0.19 -20.54
N LEU A 72 11.44 -0.48 -19.71
CA LEU A 72 11.46 -1.65 -18.82
C LEU A 72 10.43 -1.56 -17.69
N THR A 73 10.29 -0.41 -17.04
CA THR A 73 9.31 -0.16 -15.97
C THR A 73 7.89 -0.26 -16.49
N LYS A 74 7.57 0.37 -17.64
CA LYS A 74 6.25 0.26 -18.29
C LYS A 74 5.86 -1.21 -18.58
N LYS A 75 6.79 -2.02 -19.08
CA LYS A 75 6.54 -3.45 -19.34
C LYS A 75 6.30 -4.24 -18.06
N LYS A 76 7.11 -4.04 -17.02
CA LYS A 76 6.97 -4.73 -15.72
C LYS A 76 5.66 -4.35 -15.04
N GLU A 77 5.28 -3.06 -15.08
CA GLU A 77 4.02 -2.57 -14.54
C GLU A 77 2.80 -3.15 -15.25
N MET A 78 2.86 -3.28 -16.58
CA MET A 78 1.81 -3.91 -17.38
C MET A 78 1.67 -5.40 -17.02
N VAL A 79 2.78 -6.14 -16.94
CA VAL A 79 2.77 -7.56 -16.53
C VAL A 79 2.19 -7.73 -15.13
N LEU A 80 2.62 -6.90 -14.17
CA LEU A 80 2.07 -6.90 -12.81
C LEU A 80 0.58 -6.62 -12.80
N LEU A 81 0.14 -5.59 -13.54
CA LEU A 81 -1.27 -5.24 -13.62
C LEU A 81 -2.09 -6.40 -14.20
N THR A 82 -1.62 -7.05 -15.27
CA THR A 82 -2.30 -8.21 -15.86
C THR A 82 -2.38 -9.37 -14.88
N LEU A 83 -1.29 -9.71 -14.19
CA LEU A 83 -1.29 -10.76 -13.17
C LEU A 83 -2.29 -10.45 -12.05
N TYR A 84 -2.33 -9.22 -11.56
CA TYR A 84 -3.27 -8.81 -10.53
C TYR A 84 -4.72 -8.76 -10.99
N SER A 85 -4.97 -8.34 -12.22
CA SER A 85 -6.32 -8.38 -12.80
C SER A 85 -6.82 -9.81 -12.93
N ILE A 86 -5.98 -10.74 -13.40
CA ILE A 86 -6.33 -12.16 -13.48
C ILE A 86 -6.61 -12.71 -12.09
N GLU A 87 -5.74 -12.43 -11.11
CA GLU A 87 -5.93 -12.86 -9.73
C GLU A 87 -7.24 -12.33 -9.13
N PHE A 88 -7.56 -11.06 -9.39
CA PHE A 88 -8.81 -10.44 -8.94
C PHE A 88 -10.03 -11.09 -9.59
N CYS A 89 -10.02 -11.31 -10.90
CA CYS A 89 -11.11 -12.01 -11.61
C CYS A 89 -11.31 -13.42 -11.05
N LEU A 90 -10.22 -14.16 -10.80
CA LEU A 90 -10.28 -15.49 -10.18
C LEU A 90 -10.89 -15.42 -8.77
N ARG A 91 -10.51 -14.44 -7.95
CA ARG A 91 -11.10 -14.23 -6.61
C ARG A 91 -12.60 -14.00 -6.71
N VAL A 92 -13.04 -13.03 -7.53
CA VAL A 92 -14.46 -12.72 -7.75
C VAL A 92 -15.25 -13.95 -8.21
N TRP A 93 -14.68 -14.75 -9.13
CA TRP A 93 -15.32 -15.95 -9.64
C TRP A 93 -15.49 -17.03 -8.57
N VAL A 94 -14.49 -17.19 -7.71
CA VAL A 94 -14.43 -18.18 -6.63
C VAL A 94 -15.33 -17.78 -5.44
N CYS A 95 -15.67 -16.50 -5.25
CA CYS A 95 -16.61 -16.04 -4.22
C CYS A 95 -17.96 -16.75 -4.26
N THR A 96 -18.38 -17.22 -5.44
CA THR A 96 -19.64 -17.92 -5.67
C THR A 96 -19.78 -19.23 -4.90
N ILE A 97 -18.70 -19.80 -4.37
CA ILE A 97 -18.69 -21.03 -3.55
C ILE A 97 -19.25 -20.80 -2.15
N TYR A 98 -18.96 -19.64 -1.56
CA TYR A 98 -19.35 -19.37 -0.19
C TYR A 98 -20.89 -19.29 -0.15
N GLY A 99 -21.55 -20.37 0.32
CA GLY A 99 -23.02 -20.49 0.33
C GLY A 99 -23.74 -19.34 1.05
N LYS A 100 -23.02 -18.56 1.87
CA LYS A 100 -23.48 -17.33 2.51
C LYS A 100 -23.71 -16.15 1.54
N TYR A 101 -23.18 -16.20 0.32
CA TYR A 101 -23.19 -15.10 -0.67
C TYR A 101 -23.89 -15.45 -1.99
N PHE A 102 -24.44 -16.66 -2.12
CA PHE A 102 -24.94 -17.16 -3.40
C PHE A 102 -26.13 -16.34 -3.94
N TRP A 103 -27.06 -15.87 -3.07
CA TRP A 103 -28.33 -15.30 -3.56
C TRP A 103 -28.80 -13.97 -2.95
N ARG A 104 -28.18 -13.44 -1.87
CA ARG A 104 -28.72 -12.24 -1.21
C ARG A 104 -27.74 -11.08 -0.96
N HIS A 105 -26.43 -11.31 -0.90
CA HIS A 105 -25.46 -10.24 -0.57
C HIS A 105 -24.03 -10.43 -1.12
N PRO A 106 -23.79 -10.60 -2.44
CA PRO A 106 -22.42 -10.60 -2.99
C PRO A 106 -21.62 -9.33 -2.63
N SER A 107 -22.31 -8.22 -2.36
CA SER A 107 -21.73 -6.94 -1.89
C SER A 107 -20.95 -7.05 -0.57
N LYS A 108 -21.37 -7.91 0.38
CA LYS A 108 -20.69 -8.01 1.68
C LYS A 108 -19.28 -8.60 1.57
N TYR A 109 -18.99 -9.38 0.54
CA TYR A 109 -17.62 -9.86 0.27
C TYR A 109 -16.76 -8.76 -0.38
N LEU A 110 -17.35 -7.97 -1.28
CA LEU A 110 -16.71 -6.80 -1.91
C LEU A 110 -16.28 -5.73 -0.91
N PHE A 111 -17.01 -5.59 0.20
CA PHE A 111 -16.69 -4.65 1.29
C PHE A 111 -15.73 -5.20 2.34
N THR A 112 -15.09 -6.36 2.10
CA THR A 112 -13.95 -6.75 2.93
C THR A 112 -12.81 -5.75 2.67
N PRO A 113 -12.14 -5.23 3.72
CA PRO A 113 -11.14 -4.16 3.58
C PRO A 113 -10.05 -4.51 2.56
N TYR A 114 -9.69 -5.79 2.48
CA TYR A 114 -8.72 -6.31 1.51
C TYR A 114 -9.21 -6.24 0.07
N MET A 115 -10.48 -6.55 -0.19
CA MET A 115 -11.03 -6.48 -1.55
C MET A 115 -11.25 -5.02 -1.99
N ILE A 116 -11.55 -4.12 -1.05
CA ILE A 116 -11.61 -2.68 -1.30
C ILE A 116 -10.24 -2.18 -1.79
N ILE A 117 -9.14 -2.56 -1.13
CA ILE A 117 -7.78 -2.20 -1.56
C ILE A 117 -7.50 -2.71 -2.97
N ASP A 118 -7.83 -3.97 -3.27
CA ASP A 118 -7.66 -4.56 -4.62
C ASP A 118 -8.44 -3.79 -5.68
N ILE A 119 -9.69 -3.43 -5.40
CA ILE A 119 -10.56 -2.66 -6.31
C ILE A 119 -9.98 -1.26 -6.55
N ILE A 120 -9.60 -0.54 -5.49
CA ILE A 120 -9.01 0.79 -5.60
C ILE A 120 -7.75 0.73 -6.48
N ILE A 121 -6.89 -0.26 -6.26
CA ILE A 121 -5.66 -0.42 -7.04
C ILE A 121 -5.96 -0.67 -8.52
N LEU A 122 -6.93 -1.53 -8.86
CA LEU A 122 -7.29 -1.78 -10.25
C LEU A 122 -7.95 -0.57 -10.92
N VAL A 123 -8.91 0.05 -10.24
CA VAL A 123 -9.64 1.22 -10.74
C VAL A 123 -8.72 2.41 -10.96
N THR A 124 -7.68 2.57 -10.13
CA THR A 124 -6.69 3.65 -10.30
C THR A 124 -5.59 3.28 -11.29
N ALA A 125 -5.01 2.08 -11.23
CA ALA A 125 -3.84 1.72 -12.03
C ALA A 125 -4.16 1.52 -13.52
N VAL A 126 -5.30 0.93 -13.87
CA VAL A 126 -5.70 0.69 -15.27
C VAL A 126 -5.77 2.00 -16.08
N PRO A 127 -6.57 3.01 -15.69
CA PRO A 127 -6.64 4.26 -16.45
C PRO A 127 -5.33 5.04 -16.40
N LEU A 128 -4.60 5.03 -15.28
CA LEU A 128 -3.31 5.70 -15.19
C LEU A 128 -2.28 5.14 -16.19
N ILE A 129 -2.22 3.81 -16.37
CA ILE A 129 -1.33 3.18 -17.36
C ILE A 129 -1.76 3.51 -18.79
N ILE A 130 -3.06 3.50 -19.07
CA ILE A 130 -3.61 3.87 -20.39
C ILE A 130 -3.25 5.31 -20.73
N ILE A 131 -3.46 6.25 -19.79
CA ILE A 131 -3.11 7.66 -19.95
C ILE A 131 -1.60 7.83 -20.10
N LEU A 132 -0.76 7.07 -19.39
CA LEU A 132 0.70 7.12 -19.53
C LEU A 132 1.22 6.59 -20.88
N PHE A 133 0.43 5.77 -21.57
CA PHE A 133 0.74 5.27 -22.91
C PHE A 133 0.32 6.26 -24.00
N LEU A 134 -0.83 6.93 -23.80
CA LEU A 134 -1.41 7.88 -24.75
C LEU A 134 -0.86 9.31 -24.60
N SER A 135 -0.48 9.73 -23.40
CA SER A 135 -0.17 11.12 -23.08
C SER A 135 1.33 11.40 -23.09
N PHE A 136 1.75 12.26 -24.03
CA PHE A 136 3.07 12.91 -24.07
C PHE A 136 2.88 14.41 -23.84
N GLY A 137 2.70 14.84 -22.58
CA GLY A 137 2.41 16.25 -22.25
C GLY A 137 2.84 16.68 -20.84
N THR A 138 2.61 17.95 -20.48
CA THR A 138 3.03 18.58 -19.20
C THR A 138 2.46 17.88 -17.96
N ASN A 139 1.28 17.27 -18.06
CA ASN A 139 0.62 16.54 -16.98
C ASN A 139 1.24 15.16 -16.69
N TYR A 140 2.20 14.71 -17.49
CA TYR A 140 2.88 13.42 -17.34
C TYR A 140 3.48 13.20 -15.95
N LYS A 141 4.01 14.26 -15.32
CA LYS A 141 4.62 14.19 -13.98
C LYS A 141 3.61 13.77 -12.90
N TRP A 142 2.40 14.31 -12.96
CA TRP A 142 1.33 14.01 -12.01
C TRP A 142 0.86 12.55 -12.14
N TYR A 143 0.73 12.03 -13.37
CA TYR A 143 0.35 10.64 -13.59
C TYR A 143 1.42 9.64 -13.11
N VAL A 144 2.70 9.96 -13.29
CA VAL A 144 3.81 9.14 -12.76
C VAL A 144 3.79 9.11 -11.23
N LEU A 145 3.52 10.25 -10.59
CA LEU A 145 3.41 10.32 -9.13
C LEU A 145 2.20 9.52 -8.62
N ALA A 146 1.05 9.62 -9.31
CA ALA A 146 -0.13 8.85 -8.98
C ALA A 146 0.10 7.33 -9.12
N LEU A 147 0.80 6.88 -10.18
CA LEU A 147 1.18 5.47 -10.33
C LEU A 147 2.04 4.98 -9.17
N LYS A 148 2.98 5.80 -8.70
CA LYS A 148 3.84 5.48 -7.53
C LYS A 148 3.03 5.34 -6.25
N PHE A 149 2.04 6.20 -6.05
CA PHE A 149 1.10 6.06 -4.94
C PHE A 149 0.33 4.72 -5.01
N THR A 150 -0.10 4.29 -6.21
CA THR A 150 -0.73 2.96 -6.36
C THR A 150 0.22 1.80 -6.09
N GLN A 151 1.53 1.96 -6.33
CA GLN A 151 2.54 0.93 -6.01
C GLN A 151 2.73 0.77 -4.50
N PHE A 152 2.73 1.87 -3.75
CA PHE A 152 2.76 1.84 -2.29
C PHE A 152 1.53 1.12 -1.72
N LEU A 153 0.33 1.39 -2.25
CA LEU A 153 -0.90 0.69 -1.88
C LEU A 153 -0.83 -0.83 -2.11
N ARG A 154 -0.06 -1.31 -3.09
CA ARG A 154 0.11 -2.76 -3.35
C ARG A 154 0.90 -3.47 -2.25
N ILE A 155 1.79 -2.77 -1.55
CA ILE A 155 2.57 -3.35 -0.44
C ILE A 155 1.66 -3.66 0.75
N PHE A 156 0.70 -2.78 1.05
CA PHE A 156 -0.29 -2.99 2.12
C PHE A 156 -1.13 -4.26 1.94
N ARG A 157 -1.28 -4.77 0.71
CA ARG A 157 -1.99 -6.03 0.46
C ARG A 157 -1.35 -7.22 1.18
N PHE A 158 -0.06 -7.17 1.48
CA PHE A 158 0.67 -8.25 2.17
C PHE A 158 0.25 -8.45 3.63
N GLU A 159 -0.27 -7.39 4.28
CA GLU A 159 -0.78 -7.48 5.66
C GLU A 159 -1.95 -8.46 5.80
N ARG A 160 -2.60 -8.81 4.68
CA ARG A 160 -3.67 -9.80 4.60
C ARG A 160 -3.26 -11.20 5.09
N TYR A 161 -2.00 -11.59 4.92
CA TYR A 161 -1.57 -12.98 5.17
C TYR A 161 -1.10 -13.25 6.60
N TYR A 162 -0.60 -12.22 7.29
CA TYR A 162 0.03 -12.41 8.60
C TYR A 162 -0.91 -12.19 9.78
N GLY A 163 -2.10 -11.60 9.55
CA GLY A 163 -3.02 -11.27 10.63
C GLY A 163 -2.43 -10.34 11.69
N SER A 164 -1.22 -9.81 11.47
CA SER A 164 -0.42 -9.01 12.40
C SER A 164 -1.19 -7.77 12.82
N VAL A 165 -1.82 -7.10 11.86
CA VAL A 165 -2.66 -5.92 12.12
C VAL A 165 -3.84 -6.27 13.04
N SER A 166 -4.47 -7.43 12.85
CA SER A 166 -5.56 -7.85 13.75
C SER A 166 -5.04 -8.16 15.15
N SER A 167 -3.85 -8.74 15.29
CA SER A 167 -3.20 -8.99 16.58
C SER A 167 -2.84 -7.69 17.30
N ILE A 168 -2.24 -6.74 16.59
CA ILE A 168 -1.94 -5.39 17.11
C ILE A 168 -3.24 -4.71 17.56
N LEU A 169 -4.29 -4.73 16.72
CA LEU A 169 -5.58 -4.15 17.06
C LEU A 169 -6.24 -4.83 18.28
N LYS A 170 -6.08 -6.15 18.45
CA LYS A 170 -6.58 -6.86 19.64
C LYS A 170 -5.84 -6.41 20.89
N VAL A 171 -4.51 -6.33 20.84
CA VAL A 171 -3.69 -5.84 21.96
C VAL A 171 -4.09 -4.40 22.32
N LEU A 172 -4.20 -3.51 21.32
CA LEU A 172 -4.67 -2.14 21.52
C LEU A 172 -6.06 -2.08 22.15
N LYS A 173 -6.96 -3.01 21.81
CA LYS A 173 -8.31 -3.06 22.37
C LYS A 173 -8.34 -3.52 23.83
N ILE A 174 -7.45 -4.45 24.19
CA ILE A 174 -7.30 -4.97 25.57
C ILE A 174 -6.76 -3.85 26.46
N TYR A 175 -5.66 -3.23 26.06
CA TYR A 175 -4.95 -2.22 26.84
C TYR A 175 -5.38 -0.79 26.52
N ARG A 176 -6.58 -0.59 25.93
CA ARG A 176 -7.01 0.72 25.41
C ARG A 176 -7.02 1.84 26.45
N LEU A 177 -7.38 1.51 27.69
CA LEU A 177 -7.47 2.48 28.77
C LEU A 177 -6.08 2.88 29.26
N GLU A 178 -5.20 1.91 29.50
CA GLU A 178 -3.81 2.13 29.91
C GLU A 178 -3.02 2.89 28.84
N LEU A 179 -3.22 2.54 27.56
CA LEU A 179 -2.59 3.23 26.45
C LEU A 179 -3.11 4.67 26.31
N PHE A 180 -4.41 4.88 26.47
CA PHE A 180 -5.00 6.21 26.36
C PHE A 180 -4.54 7.12 27.50
N THR A 181 -4.54 6.63 28.75
CA THR A 181 -4.06 7.43 29.89
C THR A 181 -2.56 7.73 29.79
N GLY A 182 -1.74 6.77 29.35
CA GLY A 182 -0.33 6.99 29.07
C GLY A 182 -0.10 8.03 27.97
N TYR A 183 -0.84 7.94 26.86
CA TYR A 183 -0.78 8.91 25.76
C TYR A 183 -1.21 10.31 26.19
N CYS A 184 -2.29 10.45 26.96
CA CYS A 184 -2.72 11.73 27.51
C CYS A 184 -1.68 12.35 28.44
N CYS A 185 -1.06 11.54 29.31
CA CYS A 185 0.01 12.01 30.19
C CYS A 185 1.24 12.47 29.38
N ALA A 186 1.63 11.73 28.34
CA ALA A 186 2.73 12.10 27.46
C ALA A 186 2.46 13.42 26.70
N ILE A 187 1.26 13.60 26.13
CA ILE A 187 0.91 14.87 25.46
C ILE A 187 0.91 16.02 26.47
N LEU A 188 0.35 15.83 27.66
CA LEU A 188 0.31 16.89 28.67
C LEU A 188 1.72 17.31 29.07
N LEU A 189 2.61 16.35 29.32
CA LEU A 189 4.02 16.62 29.60
C LEU A 189 4.69 17.33 28.42
N MET A 190 4.47 16.87 27.20
CA MET A 190 5.03 17.49 25.98
C MET A 190 4.58 18.95 25.80
N ILE A 191 3.32 19.26 26.09
CA ILE A 191 2.81 20.65 26.02
C ILE A 191 3.43 21.50 27.14
N LEU A 192 3.53 20.96 28.36
CA LEU A 192 4.15 21.68 29.49
C LEU A 192 5.63 21.97 29.24
N THR A 193 6.39 21.00 28.73
CA THR A 193 7.81 21.18 28.39
C THR A 193 7.97 22.16 27.22
N SER A 194 7.12 22.07 26.19
CA SER A 194 7.11 23.05 25.10
C SER A 194 6.84 24.46 25.61
N PHE A 195 5.92 24.63 26.56
CA PHE A 195 5.64 25.94 27.14
C PHE A 195 6.80 26.46 28.00
N ALA A 196 7.44 25.59 28.79
CA ALA A 196 8.60 25.95 29.59
C ALA A 196 9.79 26.38 28.71
N VAL A 197 10.12 25.61 27.67
CA VAL A 197 11.18 25.92 26.71
C VAL A 197 10.89 27.26 26.00
N TYR A 198 9.65 27.47 25.54
CA TYR A 198 9.23 28.74 24.96
C TYR A 198 9.44 29.93 25.92
N LEU A 199 9.06 29.80 27.19
CA LEU A 199 9.22 30.88 28.16
C LEU A 199 10.68 31.23 28.45
N ILE A 200 11.58 30.24 28.44
CA ILE A 200 13.01 30.42 28.64
C ILE A 200 13.64 31.07 27.41
N GLU A 201 13.29 30.59 26.22
CA GLU A 201 13.99 30.95 24.99
C GLU A 201 13.42 32.16 24.25
N LYS A 202 12.16 32.57 24.50
CA LYS A 202 11.51 33.68 23.76
C LYS A 202 12.25 35.01 23.80
N ASN A 203 13.07 35.25 24.83
CA ASN A 203 13.79 36.50 25.04
C ASN A 203 15.28 36.39 24.68
N SER A 204 15.73 35.22 24.23
CA SER A 204 17.14 35.00 23.90
C SER A 204 17.41 35.46 22.46
N PRO A 205 18.41 36.31 22.22
CA PRO A 205 18.69 36.82 20.87
C PRO A 205 19.33 35.79 19.92
N LEU A 206 19.73 34.63 20.45
CA LEU A 206 20.41 33.54 19.72
C LEU A 206 19.54 32.27 19.58
N SER A 207 18.29 32.27 20.07
CA SER A 207 17.40 31.10 19.98
C SER A 207 16.62 31.10 18.66
N GLU A 208 16.39 29.91 18.11
CA GLU A 208 15.53 29.69 16.94
C GLU A 208 14.04 29.62 17.33
N ILE A 209 13.74 29.62 18.64
CA ILE A 209 12.40 29.49 19.20
C ILE A 209 11.78 30.88 19.38
N HIS A 210 11.07 31.34 18.35
CA HIS A 210 10.38 32.63 18.36
C HIS A 210 8.88 32.49 18.63
N THR A 211 8.26 31.42 18.16
CA THR A 211 6.85 31.15 18.40
C THR A 211 6.66 29.91 19.27
N PHE A 212 5.49 29.81 19.89
CA PHE A 212 5.12 28.61 20.63
C PHE A 212 5.11 27.36 19.72
N ALA A 213 4.79 27.51 18.42
CA ALA A 213 4.81 26.41 17.47
C ALA A 213 6.23 25.86 17.23
N ASP A 214 7.23 26.74 17.17
CA ASP A 214 8.64 26.34 17.01
C ASP A 214 9.11 25.54 18.23
N SER A 215 8.72 25.99 19.43
CA SER A 215 9.02 25.26 20.66
C SER A 215 8.33 23.90 20.71
N MET A 216 7.11 23.79 20.18
CA MET A 216 6.37 22.53 20.12
C MET A 216 7.02 21.56 19.12
N TYR A 217 7.49 22.05 17.97
CA TYR A 217 8.23 21.25 16.98
C TYR A 217 9.57 20.74 17.54
N PHE A 218 10.33 21.61 18.21
CA PHE A 218 11.59 21.22 18.84
C PHE A 218 11.38 20.15 19.92
N THR A 219 10.35 20.33 20.75
CA THR A 219 10.03 19.40 21.83
C THR A 219 9.51 18.06 21.30
N THR A 220 8.70 18.04 20.24
CA THR A 220 8.20 16.78 19.65
C THR A 220 9.33 15.95 19.06
N ILE A 221 10.32 16.58 18.40
CA ILE A 221 11.50 15.89 17.88
C ILE A 221 12.37 15.36 19.01
N SER A 222 12.53 16.12 20.10
CA SER A 222 13.35 15.72 21.24
C SER A 222 12.75 14.56 22.04
N PHE A 223 11.43 14.35 21.94
CA PHE A 223 10.70 13.30 22.66
C PHE A 223 10.57 12.00 21.84
N MET A 224 10.75 12.05 20.52
CA MET A 224 10.75 10.89 19.62
C MET A 224 12.09 10.14 19.65
#